data_AF-A0AAJ2NTD3-F1
#
_entry.id   AF-A0AAJ2NTD3-F1
#
_cell.length_a   1.000
_cell.length_b   1.000
_cell.length_c   1.000
_cell.angle_alpha   90.00
_cell.angle_beta   90.00
_cell.angle_gamma   90.00
#
_symmetry.space_group_name_H-M   'P 1'
#
loop_
_entity.id
_entity.type
_entity.pdbx_description
1 polymer ?
#
loop_
_entity_poly.entity_id
_entity_poly.type
_entity_poly.pdbx_seq_one_letter_code
_entity_poly.pdbx_strand_id
1 'polypeptide(L)'
;MLRAKALLDEVKESIINAYELKTGLSRTKLSHLMDAESWMNANKAIELGFADKIMFMESETPDLTDSLIFSRMAVTNSLIN
;
A
#
# COMPACT_ATOMS: atom_id res chain seq x y z
N MET A 1 -20.62 12.08 32.43
CA MET A 1 -19.79 11.03 31.80
C MET A 1 -20.48 10.31 30.63
N LEU A 2 -21.81 10.10 30.61
CA LEU A 2 -22.50 9.36 29.53
C LEU A 2 -22.34 9.95 28.11
N ARG A 3 -22.28 11.28 27.98
CA ARG A 3 -22.13 11.95 26.67
C ARG A 3 -20.78 11.66 25.98
N ALA A 4 -19.69 11.58 26.75
CA ALA A 4 -18.37 11.30 26.19
C ALA A 4 -18.26 9.87 25.67
N LYS A 5 -18.89 8.90 26.37
CA LYS A 5 -18.97 7.52 25.91
C LYS A 5 -19.75 7.40 24.59
N ALA A 6 -20.94 8.01 24.53
CA ALA A 6 -21.76 7.98 23.32
C ALA A 6 -21.05 8.59 22.11
N LEU A 7 -20.32 9.69 22.31
CA LEU A 7 -19.51 10.30 21.26
C LEU A 7 -18.41 9.36 20.77
N LEU A 8 -17.72 8.67 21.68
CA LEU A 8 -16.67 7.72 21.31
C LEU A 8 -17.22 6.51 20.54
N ASP A 9 -18.40 6.01 20.95
CA ASP A 9 -19.09 4.93 20.26
C ASP A 9 -19.50 5.35 18.83
N GLU A 10 -20.02 6.56 18.65
CA GLU A 10 -20.39 7.10 17.33
C GLU A 10 -19.17 7.24 16.41
N VAL A 11 -18.05 7.76 16.94
CA VAL A 11 -16.80 7.88 16.18
C VAL A 11 -16.30 6.49 15.77
N LYS A 12 -16.34 5.50 16.68
CA LYS A 12 -15.96 4.12 16.38
C LYS A 12 -16.80 3.52 15.25
N GLU A 13 -18.12 3.68 15.29
CA GLU A 13 -19.00 3.20 14.24
C GLU A 13 -18.74 3.86 12.89
N SER A 14 -18.41 5.16 12.87
CA SER A 14 -18.09 5.89 11.64
C SER A 14 -16.82 5.35 10.96
N ILE A 15 -15.79 5.01 11.76
CA ILE A 15 -14.52 4.47 11.29
C ILE A 15 -14.69 3.03 10.80
N ILE A 16 -15.40 2.20 11.56
CA ILE A 16 -15.70 0.81 11.17
C ILE A 16 -16.44 0.77 9.84
N ASN A 17 -17.44 1.65 9.66
CA ASN A 17 -18.19 1.71 8.42
C ASN A 17 -17.30 2.05 7.21
N ALA A 18 -16.39 3.03 7.35
CA ALA A 18 -15.46 3.39 6.29
C ALA A 18 -14.54 2.20 5.93
N TYR A 19 -14.00 1.49 6.93
CA TYR A 19 -13.14 0.33 6.69
C TYR A 19 -13.89 -0.87 6.15
N GLU A 20 -15.14 -1.11 6.56
CA GLU A 20 -15.98 -2.18 6.02
C GLU A 20 -16.18 -1.99 4.51
N LEU A 21 -16.52 -0.76 4.09
CA LEU A 21 -16.69 -0.41 2.68
C LEU A 21 -15.40 -0.54 1.86
N LYS A 22 -14.24 -0.22 2.47
CA LYS A 22 -12.95 -0.26 1.77
C LYS A 22 -12.35 -1.67 1.69
N THR A 23 -12.41 -2.42 2.79
CA THR A 23 -11.69 -3.70 2.97
C THR A 23 -12.56 -4.92 2.70
N GLY A 24 -13.89 -4.81 2.82
CA GLY A 24 -14.82 -5.94 2.79
C GLY A 24 -14.73 -6.87 4.02
N LEU A 25 -13.97 -6.50 5.05
CA LEU A 25 -13.87 -7.27 6.28
C LEU A 25 -15.11 -7.07 7.16
N SER A 26 -15.52 -8.14 7.86
CA SER A 26 -16.65 -8.06 8.81
C SER A 26 -16.41 -7.02 9.90
N ARG A 27 -17.47 -6.31 10.33
CA ARG A 27 -17.42 -5.34 11.44
C ARG A 27 -16.78 -5.90 12.71
N THR A 28 -17.06 -7.15 13.07
CA THR A 28 -16.47 -7.79 14.27
C THR A 28 -14.94 -7.84 14.19
N LYS A 29 -14.40 -8.23 13.04
CA LYS A 29 -12.95 -8.30 12.81
C LYS A 29 -12.31 -6.91 12.82
N LEU A 30 -12.97 -5.92 12.21
CA LEU A 30 -12.51 -4.52 12.23
C LEU A 30 -12.55 -3.92 13.64
N SER A 31 -13.61 -4.19 14.41
CA SER A 31 -13.73 -3.76 15.80
C SER A 31 -12.60 -4.35 16.66
N HIS A 32 -12.30 -5.65 16.51
CA HIS A 32 -11.19 -6.27 17.21
C HIS A 32 -9.82 -5.68 16.83
N LEU A 33 -9.61 -5.40 15.53
CA LEU A 33 -8.38 -4.73 15.04
C LEU A 33 -8.27 -3.27 15.52
N MET A 34 -9.39 -2.63 15.84
CA MET A 34 -9.41 -1.27 16.37
C MET A 34 -9.22 -1.23 17.88
N ASP A 35 -9.72 -2.25 18.60
CA ASP A 35 -9.52 -2.39 20.05
C ASP A 35 -8.09 -2.85 20.38
N ALA A 36 -7.48 -3.65 19.50
CA ALA A 36 -6.08 -4.04 19.61
C ALA A 36 -5.18 -3.04 18.87
N GLU A 37 -4.15 -2.52 19.52
CA GLU A 37 -3.14 -1.72 18.82
C GLU A 37 -2.44 -2.58 17.75
N SER A 38 -2.79 -2.32 16.48
CA SER A 38 -2.42 -3.18 15.35
C SER A 38 -1.49 -2.43 14.38
N TRP A 39 -0.26 -2.93 14.25
CA TRP A 39 0.71 -2.44 13.28
C TRP A 39 0.82 -3.42 12.11
N MET A 40 0.80 -2.90 10.88
CA MET A 40 0.92 -3.73 9.68
C MET A 40 1.85 -3.08 8.65
N ASN A 41 2.59 -3.89 7.91
CA ASN A 41 3.41 -3.42 6.80
C ASN A 41 2.56 -3.16 5.55
N ALA A 42 3.14 -2.48 4.56
CA ALA A 42 2.42 -2.08 3.34
C ALA A 42 1.83 -3.27 2.57
N ASN A 43 2.55 -4.41 2.51
CA ASN A 43 2.05 -5.62 1.86
C ASN A 43 0.80 -6.17 2.56
N LYS A 44 0.83 -6.21 3.90
CA LYS A 44 -0.29 -6.69 4.71
C LYS A 44 -1.49 -5.77 4.64
N ALA A 45 -1.27 -4.46 4.56
CA ALA A 45 -2.33 -3.48 4.35
C ALA A 45 -3.06 -3.70 3.02
N ILE A 46 -2.33 -4.06 1.96
CA ILE A 46 -2.95 -4.39 0.66
C ILE A 46 -3.69 -5.72 0.72
N GLU A 47 -3.08 -6.76 1.30
CA GLU A 47 -3.70 -8.08 1.43
C GLU A 47 -5.02 -8.02 2.20
N LEU A 48 -5.10 -7.17 3.23
CA LEU A 48 -6.30 -6.93 4.02
C LEU A 48 -7.25 -5.89 3.43
N GLY A 49 -6.92 -5.31 2.27
CA GLY A 49 -7.75 -4.34 1.56
C GLY A 49 -7.78 -2.93 2.16
N PHE A 50 -6.89 -2.62 3.11
CA PHE A 50 -6.74 -1.27 3.66
C PHE A 50 -6.07 -0.29 2.67
N ALA A 51 -5.28 -0.81 1.74
CA ALA A 51 -4.60 -0.04 0.70
C ALA A 51 -4.71 -0.72 -0.67
N ASP A 52 -4.66 0.06 -1.75
CA ASP A 52 -4.78 -0.48 -3.12
C ASP A 52 -3.42 -0.90 -3.70
N LYS A 53 -2.35 -0.15 -3.43
CA LYS A 53 -1.00 -0.40 -3.94
C LYS A 53 0.09 0.29 -3.13
N ILE A 54 1.32 -0.23 -3.22
CA ILE A 54 2.53 0.44 -2.70
C ILE A 54 3.02 1.40 -3.79
N MET A 55 3.18 2.67 -3.46
CA MET A 55 3.79 3.64 -4.37
C MET A 55 5.32 3.55 -4.28
N PHE A 56 6.02 3.81 -5.38
CA PHE A 56 7.49 3.85 -5.45
C PHE A 56 8.18 2.52 -5.09
N MET A 57 7.45 1.40 -5.12
CA MET A 57 8.09 0.10 -5.26
C MET A 57 8.56 0.04 -6.71
N GLU A 58 9.77 0.56 -6.89
CA GLU A 58 10.40 0.88 -8.16
C GLU A 58 10.21 -0.29 -9.12
N SER A 59 9.54 0.00 -10.23
CA SER A 59 9.88 -0.66 -11.47
C SER A 59 11.36 -0.36 -11.71
N GLU A 60 12.25 -1.19 -11.18
CA GLU A 60 13.51 -1.49 -11.85
C GLU A 60 13.16 -2.15 -13.19
N THR A 61 12.52 -1.40 -14.09
CA THR A 61 12.78 -1.59 -15.51
C THR A 61 14.13 -0.92 -15.69
N PRO A 62 15.22 -1.67 -15.92
CA PRO A 62 16.46 -1.05 -16.35
C PRO A 62 16.09 -0.18 -17.53
N ASP A 63 16.36 1.11 -17.45
CA ASP A 63 16.04 2.04 -18.53
C ASP A 63 16.72 1.48 -19.80
N LEU A 64 15.90 0.97 -20.73
CA LEU A 64 16.41 0.26 -21.91
C LEU A 64 17.30 1.17 -22.76
N THR A 65 17.23 2.48 -22.53
CA THR A 65 18.10 3.52 -23.06
C THR A 65 19.58 3.23 -22.76
N ASP A 66 19.93 2.83 -21.53
CA ASP A 66 21.32 2.55 -21.14
C ASP A 66 21.84 1.31 -21.88
N SER A 67 21.06 0.24 -21.96
CA SER A 67 21.42 -0.99 -22.70
C SER A 67 21.66 -0.74 -24.19
N LEU A 68 20.87 0.15 -24.80
CA LEU A 68 21.02 0.56 -26.20
C LEU A 68 22.27 1.43 -26.42
N ILE A 69 22.62 2.30 -25.46
CA ILE A 69 23.83 3.12 -25.52
C ILE A 69 25.08 2.23 -25.47
N PHE A 70 25.13 1.26 -24.54
CA PHE A 70 26.25 0.31 -24.44
C PHE A 70 26.40 -0.53 -25.72
N SER A 71 25.28 -1.01 -26.29
CA SER A 71 25.29 -1.78 -27.53
C SER A 71 25.83 -0.95 -28.71
N ARG A 72 25.42 0.33 -28.80
CA ARG A 72 25.89 1.23 -29.86
C ARG A 72 27.38 1.54 -29.75
N MET A 73 27.87 1.82 -28.54
CA MET A 73 29.30 2.08 -28.29
C MET A 73 30.18 0.86 -28.57
N ALA A 74 29.70 -0.35 -28.23
CA ALA A 74 30.40 -1.59 -28.52
C ALA A 74 30.58 -1.81 -30.04
N VAL A 75 29.51 -1.57 -30.81
CA VAL A 75 29.57 -1.67 -32.28
C VAL A 75 30.52 -0.64 -32.88
N THR A 76 30.49 0.63 -32.43
CA THR A 76 31.40 1.65 -32.97
C THR A 76 32.86 1.36 -32.67
N ASN A 77 33.19 0.81 -31.49
CA ASN A 77 34.56 0.45 -31.16
C ASN A 77 35.10 -0.69 -32.03
N SER A 78 34.25 -1.60 -32.49
CA SER A 78 34.64 -2.68 -33.42
C SER A 78 34.93 -2.19 -34.85
N LEU A 79 34.50 -0.98 -35.21
CA LEU A 79 34.72 -0.40 -36.54
C LEU A 79 35.96 0.51 -36.61
N ILE A 80 36.50 0.90 -35.47
CA ILE A 80 37.63 1.84 -35.35
C ILE A 80 38.96 1.08 -35.10
N ASN A 81 38.91 -0.24 -34.90
CA ASN A 81 40.08 -1.08 -34.62
C ASN A 81 40.47 -1.98 -35.81
#